data_AF-A0A951H0J9-F1
#
_entry.id   AF-A0A951H0J9-F1
#
_cell.length_a   1.000
_cell.length_b   1.000
_cell.length_c   1.000
_cell.angle_alpha   90.00
_cell.angle_beta   90.00
_cell.angle_gamma   90.00
#
_symmetry.space_group_name_H-M   'P 1'
#
loop_
_entity.id
_entity.type
_entity.pdbx_description
1 polymer ?
#
loop_
_entity_poly.entity_id
_entity_poly.type
_entity_poly.pdbx_seq_one_letter_code
_entity_poly.pdbx_strand_id
1 'polypeptide(L)'
;MRDQLANEVRGVTDGLASLSKRIDETGESVKANTDPASARQQIDGLRNAVAELLTKLADNGTAAQLGQTALDHVRRRLAEMQQDTHFAPEQKDRLVREWRRIDKDTEDAVADLDVARKEMVDLLRLLQTNEDYLTALEELRQASENVDAIRKLTVDLRDMAARVRDLHNRINVPSM
;
A
#
# COMPACT_ATOMS: atom_id res chain seq x y z
N MET A 1 -20.13 15.75 -16.63
CA MET A 1 -18.93 16.29 -15.95
C MET A 1 -19.12 16.41 -14.44
N ARG A 2 -20.15 17.13 -13.94
CA ARG A 2 -20.41 17.28 -12.49
C ARG A 2 -20.68 15.94 -11.78
N ASP A 3 -21.49 15.07 -12.38
CA ASP A 3 -21.84 13.76 -11.79
C ASP A 3 -20.68 12.76 -11.84
N GLN A 4 -19.81 12.88 -12.84
CA GLN A 4 -18.63 12.02 -12.99
C GLN A 4 -17.56 12.38 -11.93
N LEU A 5 -17.27 13.67 -11.76
CA LEU A 5 -16.40 14.17 -10.70
C LEU A 5 -16.90 13.74 -9.31
N ALA A 6 -18.19 13.90 -9.04
CA ALA A 6 -18.78 13.49 -7.77
C ALA A 6 -18.67 11.98 -7.52
N ASN A 7 -18.83 11.15 -8.56
CA ASN A 7 -18.70 9.71 -8.45
C ASN A 7 -17.25 9.26 -8.23
N GLU A 8 -16.29 9.88 -8.92
CA GLU A 8 -14.87 9.55 -8.77
C GLU A 8 -14.32 10.00 -7.41
N VAL A 9 -14.67 11.21 -6.97
CA VAL A 9 -14.33 11.69 -5.61
C VAL A 9 -14.93 10.77 -4.55
N ARG A 10 -16.18 10.32 -4.72
CA ARG A 10 -16.82 9.35 -3.82
C ARG A 10 -16.05 8.03 -3.81
N GLY A 11 -15.70 7.48 -4.96
CA GLY A 11 -14.93 6.23 -5.05
C GLY A 11 -13.55 6.31 -4.39
N VAL A 12 -12.86 7.45 -4.52
CA VAL A 12 -11.59 7.69 -3.80
C VAL A 12 -11.83 7.82 -2.30
N THR A 13 -12.88 8.54 -1.89
CA THR A 13 -13.22 8.73 -0.46
C THR A 13 -13.58 7.41 0.22
N ASP A 14 -14.39 6.57 -0.43
CA ASP A 14 -14.76 5.25 0.05
C ASP A 14 -13.52 4.33 0.13
N GLY A 15 -12.63 4.42 -0.86
CA GLY A 15 -11.35 3.73 -0.85
C GLY A 15 -10.44 4.14 0.31
N LEU A 16 -10.34 5.45 0.60
CA LEU A 16 -9.59 5.98 1.73
C LEU A 16 -10.17 5.53 3.08
N ALA A 17 -11.49 5.56 3.23
CA ALA A 17 -12.15 5.09 4.45
C ALA A 17 -11.92 3.59 4.67
N SER A 18 -12.01 2.79 3.60
CA SER A 18 -11.69 1.37 3.65
C SER A 18 -10.21 1.11 4.00
N LEU A 19 -9.30 1.93 3.44
CA LEU A 19 -7.87 1.84 3.72
C LEU A 19 -7.56 2.14 5.18
N SER A 20 -8.10 3.23 5.75
CA SER A 20 -7.91 3.56 7.17
C SER A 20 -8.34 2.42 8.08
N LYS A 21 -9.51 1.84 7.81
CA LYS A 21 -10.00 0.69 8.58
C LYS A 21 -9.04 -0.50 8.49
N ARG A 22 -8.51 -0.80 7.30
CA ARG A 22 -7.52 -1.88 7.11
C ARG A 22 -6.20 -1.60 7.82
N ILE A 23 -5.75 -0.35 7.87
CA ILE A 23 -4.55 0.06 8.62
C ILE A 23 -4.75 -0.25 10.10
N ASP A 24 -5.88 0.15 10.68
CA ASP A 24 -6.19 -0.10 12.09
C ASP A 24 -6.29 -1.61 12.39
N GLU A 25 -7.01 -2.36 11.55
CA GLU A 25 -7.15 -3.82 11.67
C GLU A 25 -5.79 -4.53 11.56
N THR A 26 -4.93 -4.11 10.63
CA THR A 26 -3.58 -4.66 10.44
C THR A 26 -2.69 -4.30 11.63
N GLY A 27 -2.73 -3.06 12.11
CA GLY A 27 -1.92 -2.61 13.24
C GLY A 27 -2.23 -3.37 14.53
N GLU A 28 -3.52 -3.60 14.82
CA GLU A 28 -3.93 -4.37 15.98
C GLU A 28 -3.58 -5.86 15.84
N SER A 29 -3.78 -6.44 14.65
CA SER A 29 -3.46 -7.84 14.45
C SER A 29 -1.96 -8.12 14.39
N VAL A 30 -1.12 -7.21 13.90
CA VAL A 30 0.36 -7.35 13.96
C VAL A 30 0.86 -7.24 15.40
N LYS A 31 0.25 -6.38 16.24
CA LYS A 31 0.58 -6.33 17.68
C LYS A 31 0.16 -7.61 18.41
N ALA A 32 -0.95 -8.21 18.01
CA ALA A 32 -1.51 -9.40 18.64
C ALA A 32 -0.87 -10.72 18.14
N ASN A 33 -0.39 -10.77 16.90
CA ASN A 33 0.20 -11.96 16.30
C ASN A 33 1.73 -12.03 16.50
N THR A 34 2.19 -13.18 16.98
CA THR A 34 3.61 -13.58 16.98
C THR A 34 3.99 -14.41 15.75
N ASP A 35 3.05 -14.64 14.81
CA ASP A 35 3.25 -15.42 13.58
C ASP A 35 3.60 -14.51 12.38
N PRO A 36 4.83 -14.60 11.84
CA PRO A 36 5.27 -13.81 10.69
C PRO A 36 4.39 -14.00 9.43
N ALA A 37 3.88 -15.21 9.18
CA ALA A 37 3.09 -15.52 7.98
C ALA A 37 1.74 -14.79 7.97
N SER A 38 1.09 -14.70 9.13
CA SER A 38 -0.14 -13.93 9.26
C SER A 38 0.10 -12.42 9.13
N ALA A 39 1.19 -11.90 9.72
CA ALA A 39 1.56 -10.49 9.60
C ALA A 39 1.85 -10.10 8.14
N ARG A 40 2.56 -10.96 7.41
CA ARG A 40 2.83 -10.80 5.98
C ARG A 40 1.55 -10.71 5.16
N GLN A 41 0.63 -11.67 5.32
CA GLN A 41 -0.63 -11.68 4.56
C GLN A 41 -1.45 -10.39 4.75
N GLN A 42 -1.41 -9.80 5.95
CA GLN A 42 -2.11 -8.54 6.22
C GLN A 42 -1.42 -7.34 5.58
N ILE A 43 -0.09 -7.29 5.63
CA ILE A 43 0.70 -6.25 4.95
C ILE A 43 0.52 -6.32 3.43
N ASP A 44 0.49 -7.52 2.84
CA ASP A 44 0.19 -7.71 1.42
C ASP A 44 -1.22 -7.18 1.07
N GLY A 45 -2.20 -7.47 1.92
CA GLY A 45 -3.57 -6.98 1.78
C GLY A 45 -3.67 -5.45 1.86
N LEU A 46 -2.88 -4.84 2.74
CA LEU A 46 -2.78 -3.38 2.85
C LEU A 46 -2.09 -2.77 1.62
N ARG A 47 -0.97 -3.35 1.17
CA ARG A 47 -0.22 -2.94 -0.02
C ARG A 47 -1.10 -2.94 -1.26
N ASN A 48 -1.87 -4.00 -1.48
CA ASN A 48 -2.77 -4.10 -2.62
C ASN A 48 -3.87 -3.03 -2.60
N ALA A 49 -4.42 -2.72 -1.42
CA ALA A 49 -5.41 -1.65 -1.28
C ALA A 49 -4.81 -0.26 -1.57
N VAL A 50 -3.60 0.01 -1.07
CA VAL A 50 -2.86 1.26 -1.38
C VAL A 50 -2.55 1.35 -2.89
N ALA A 51 -2.09 0.27 -3.51
CA ALA A 51 -1.77 0.22 -4.94
C ALA A 51 -3.00 0.45 -5.83
N GLU A 52 -4.16 -0.11 -5.48
CA GLU A 52 -5.42 0.13 -6.19
C GLU A 52 -5.84 1.61 -6.10
N LEU A 53 -5.70 2.22 -4.92
CA LEU A 53 -6.01 3.63 -4.73
C LEU A 53 -5.05 4.53 -5.53
N LEU A 54 -3.75 4.22 -5.50
CA LEU A 54 -2.73 4.94 -6.26
C LEU A 54 -2.97 4.85 -7.77
N THR A 55 -3.49 3.72 -8.27
CA THR A 55 -3.86 3.58 -9.69
C THR A 55 -4.94 4.58 -10.09
N LYS A 56 -5.92 4.83 -9.20
CA LYS A 56 -6.99 5.84 -9.43
C LYS A 56 -6.45 7.28 -9.38
N LEU A 57 -5.33 7.50 -8.67
CA LEU A 57 -4.69 8.80 -8.46
C LEU A 57 -3.45 9.06 -9.34
N ALA A 58 -3.05 8.10 -10.19
CA ALA A 58 -1.83 8.18 -10.98
C ALA A 58 -1.81 9.39 -11.93
N ASP A 59 -0.62 9.77 -12.43
CA ASP A 59 -0.41 10.92 -13.34
C ASP A 59 -1.33 10.92 -14.58
N ASN A 60 -1.72 9.73 -15.04
CA ASN A 60 -2.65 9.54 -16.17
C ASN A 60 -4.03 9.02 -15.71
N GLY A 61 -4.22 8.91 -14.40
CA GLY A 61 -5.44 8.45 -13.75
C GLY A 61 -6.52 9.51 -13.79
N THR A 62 -7.73 9.08 -13.43
CA THR A 62 -8.94 9.87 -13.61
C THR A 62 -8.92 11.15 -12.77
N ALA A 63 -8.32 11.12 -11.58
CA ALA A 63 -8.18 12.31 -10.71
C ALA A 63 -7.28 13.40 -11.32
N ALA A 64 -6.14 13.02 -11.94
CA ALA A 64 -5.25 13.98 -12.60
C ALA A 64 -5.91 14.62 -13.84
N GLN A 65 -6.61 13.81 -14.64
CA GLN A 65 -7.38 14.29 -15.79
C GLN A 65 -8.50 15.25 -15.37
N LEU A 66 -9.17 14.97 -14.25
CA LEU A 66 -10.21 15.84 -13.69
C LEU A 66 -9.63 17.17 -13.20
N GLY A 67 -8.50 17.15 -12.50
CA GLY A 67 -7.79 18.36 -12.07
C GLY A 67 -7.43 19.26 -13.25
N GLN A 68 -6.85 18.68 -14.30
CA GLN A 68 -6.53 19.40 -15.53
C GLN A 68 -7.79 19.94 -16.22
N THR A 69 -8.86 19.14 -16.29
CA THR A 69 -10.13 19.58 -16.89
C THR A 69 -10.76 20.73 -16.12
N ALA A 70 -10.68 20.73 -14.79
CA ALA A 70 -11.16 21.81 -13.94
C ALA A 70 -10.37 23.10 -14.17
N LEU A 71 -9.03 23.01 -14.21
CA LEU A 71 -8.16 24.13 -14.56
C LEU A 71 -8.47 24.71 -15.94
N ASP A 72 -8.58 23.86 -16.95
CA ASP A 72 -8.88 24.28 -18.32
C ASP A 72 -10.26 24.97 -18.40
N HIS A 73 -11.25 24.46 -17.66
CA HIS A 73 -12.57 25.08 -17.59
C HIS A 73 -12.52 26.47 -16.95
N VAL A 74 -11.85 26.60 -15.79
CA VAL A 74 -11.75 27.85 -15.05
C VAL A 74 -11.00 28.90 -15.85
N ARG A 75 -9.85 28.55 -16.45
CA ARG A 75 -9.05 29.45 -17.29
C ARG A 75 -9.81 29.90 -18.53
N ARG A 76 -10.57 29.00 -19.16
CA ARG A 76 -11.44 29.35 -20.28
C ARG A 76 -12.52 30.34 -19.86
N ARG A 77 -13.21 30.10 -18.75
CA ARG A 77 -14.23 31.02 -18.22
C ARG A 77 -13.63 32.37 -17.84
N LEU A 78 -12.44 32.41 -17.26
CA LEU A 78 -11.73 33.65 -16.96
C LEU A 78 -11.44 34.44 -18.24
N ALA A 79 -10.94 33.78 -19.30
CA ALA A 79 -10.68 34.42 -20.59
C ALA A 79 -11.97 34.95 -21.24
N GLU A 80 -13.06 34.17 -21.21
CA GLU A 80 -14.38 34.58 -21.68
C GLU A 80 -14.87 35.82 -20.93
N MET A 81 -14.81 35.83 -19.59
CA MET A 81 -15.24 36.99 -18.79
C MET A 81 -14.39 38.23 -19.02
N GLN A 82 -13.09 38.08 -19.35
CA GLN A 82 -12.22 39.20 -19.69
C GLN A 82 -12.55 39.82 -21.06
N GLN A 83 -13.04 39.01 -22.00
CA GLN A 83 -13.43 39.46 -23.34
C GLN A 83 -14.91 39.86 -23.43
N ASP A 84 -15.72 39.49 -22.43
CA ASP A 84 -17.15 39.76 -22.40
C ASP A 84 -17.45 41.27 -22.43
N THR A 85 -18.38 41.67 -23.31
CA THR A 85 -18.83 43.05 -23.49
C THR A 85 -20.30 43.26 -23.07
N HIS A 86 -20.98 42.23 -22.57
CA HIS A 86 -22.39 42.27 -22.19
C HIS A 86 -22.59 42.75 -20.75
N PHE A 87 -21.63 42.49 -19.86
CA PHE A 87 -21.70 42.95 -18.47
C PHE A 87 -21.27 44.41 -18.30
N ALA A 88 -21.86 45.09 -17.30
CA ALA A 88 -21.36 46.38 -16.86
C ALA A 88 -19.92 46.26 -16.32
N PRO A 89 -19.07 47.30 -16.43
CA PRO A 89 -17.66 47.22 -16.02
C PRO A 89 -17.45 46.71 -14.58
N GLU A 90 -18.27 47.17 -13.63
CA GLU A 90 -18.16 46.78 -12.22
C GLU A 90 -18.55 45.31 -11.99
N GLN A 91 -19.53 44.82 -12.74
CA GLN A 91 -19.96 43.42 -12.71
C GLN A 91 -18.89 42.51 -13.32
N LYS A 92 -18.33 42.92 -14.46
CA LYS A 92 -17.22 42.24 -15.13
C LYS A 92 -16.00 42.15 -14.22
N ASP A 93 -15.59 43.25 -13.60
CA ASP A 93 -14.47 43.30 -12.67
C ASP A 93 -14.67 42.37 -11.48
N ARG A 94 -15.90 42.30 -10.93
CA ARG A 94 -16.21 41.35 -9.87
C ARG A 94 -16.10 39.90 -10.36
N LEU A 95 -16.68 39.58 -11.51
CA LEU A 95 -16.63 38.23 -12.08
C LEU A 95 -15.19 37.80 -12.36
N VAL A 96 -14.37 38.67 -12.95
CA VAL A 96 -12.95 38.40 -13.23
C VAL A 96 -12.17 38.16 -11.93
N ARG A 97 -12.43 38.92 -10.87
CA ARG A 97 -11.79 38.69 -9.56
C ARG A 97 -12.18 37.33 -8.97
N GLU A 98 -13.46 36.97 -9.00
CA GLU A 98 -13.91 35.67 -8.50
C GLU A 98 -13.32 34.51 -9.32
N TRP A 99 -13.31 34.61 -10.64
CA TRP A 99 -12.71 33.58 -11.50
C TRP A 99 -11.20 33.45 -11.29
N ARG A 100 -10.47 34.55 -11.07
CA ARG A 100 -9.04 34.49 -10.70
C ARG A 100 -8.82 33.79 -9.36
N ARG A 101 -9.69 34.04 -8.38
CA ARG A 101 -9.62 33.34 -7.10
C ARG A 101 -9.87 31.84 -7.29
N ILE A 102 -10.91 31.47 -8.03
CA ILE A 102 -11.23 30.06 -8.31
C ILE A 102 -10.09 29.38 -9.09
N ASP A 103 -9.44 30.09 -10.02
CA ASP A 103 -8.28 29.58 -10.78
C ASP A 103 -7.14 29.21 -9.84
N LYS A 104 -6.79 30.12 -8.94
CA LYS A 104 -5.78 29.87 -7.91
C LYS A 104 -6.17 28.75 -6.96
N ASP A 105 -7.39 28.77 -6.41
CA ASP A 105 -7.88 27.73 -5.50
C ASP A 105 -7.86 26.35 -6.18
N THR A 106 -8.09 26.30 -7.51
CA THR A 106 -8.02 25.06 -8.29
C THR A 106 -6.58 24.62 -8.54
N GLU A 107 -5.65 25.54 -8.83
CA GLU A 107 -4.21 25.23 -8.95
C GLU A 107 -3.66 24.66 -7.64
N ASP A 108 -3.94 25.34 -6.52
CA ASP A 108 -3.49 24.93 -5.20
C ASP A 108 -4.04 23.52 -4.86
N ALA A 109 -5.32 23.26 -5.12
CA ALA A 109 -5.92 21.93 -4.87
C ALA A 109 -5.31 20.81 -5.75
N VAL A 110 -4.96 21.10 -7.00
CA VAL A 110 -4.27 20.13 -7.89
C VAL A 110 -2.85 19.86 -7.40
N ALA A 111 -2.14 20.88 -6.93
CA ALA A 111 -0.81 20.73 -6.37
C ALA A 111 -0.82 19.90 -5.07
N ASP A 112 -1.76 20.17 -4.15
CA ASP A 112 -1.93 19.42 -2.92
C ASP A 112 -2.23 17.94 -3.19
N LEU A 113 -3.05 17.65 -4.20
CA LEU A 113 -3.33 16.28 -4.62
C LEU A 113 -2.07 15.54 -5.12
N ASP A 114 -1.20 16.22 -5.86
CA ASP A 114 0.07 15.66 -6.34
C ASP A 114 1.04 15.36 -5.18
N VAL A 115 1.10 16.26 -4.18
CA VAL A 115 1.89 16.04 -2.95
C VAL A 115 1.38 14.83 -2.19
N ALA A 116 0.07 14.77 -1.89
CA ALA A 116 -0.53 13.65 -1.16
C ALA A 116 -0.30 12.31 -1.88
N ARG A 117 -0.36 12.30 -3.21
CA ARG A 117 -0.06 11.11 -4.01
C ARG A 117 1.39 10.67 -3.86
N LYS A 118 2.35 11.59 -3.92
CA LYS A 118 3.78 11.28 -3.72
C LYS A 118 4.03 10.67 -2.34
N GLU A 119 3.41 11.22 -1.31
CA GLU A 119 3.47 10.66 0.05
C GLU A 119 2.92 9.23 0.10
N MET A 120 1.79 8.95 -0.56
CA MET A 120 1.24 7.59 -0.63
C MET A 120 2.17 6.61 -1.39
N VAL A 121 2.87 7.06 -2.43
CA VAL A 121 3.87 6.24 -3.14
C VAL A 121 5.05 5.89 -2.22
N ASP A 122 5.54 6.84 -1.44
CA ASP A 122 6.64 6.60 -0.51
C ASP A 122 6.22 5.66 0.64
N LEU A 123 4.98 5.79 1.13
CA LEU A 123 4.41 4.83 2.09
C LEU A 123 4.27 3.42 1.52
N LEU A 124 3.90 3.29 0.23
CA LEU A 124 3.85 1.98 -0.44
C LEU A 124 5.23 1.32 -0.47
N ARG A 125 6.30 2.08 -0.74
CA ARG A 125 7.68 1.58 -0.71
C ARG A 125 8.10 1.13 0.69
N LEU A 126 7.67 1.85 1.73
CA LEU A 126 7.91 1.45 3.11
C LEU A 126 7.22 0.11 3.43
N LEU A 127 5.96 -0.06 3.01
CA LEU A 127 5.23 -1.32 3.17
C LEU A 127 5.93 -2.49 2.45
N GLN A 128 6.43 -2.27 1.24
CA GLN A 128 7.22 -3.26 0.50
C GLN A 128 8.49 -3.66 1.27
N THR A 129 9.22 -2.68 1.81
CA THR A 129 10.44 -2.94 2.59
C THR A 129 10.16 -3.76 3.85
N ASN A 130 9.01 -3.52 4.51
CA ASN A 130 8.59 -4.30 5.69
C ASN A 130 8.18 -5.74 5.32
N GLU A 131 7.55 -5.95 4.16
CA GLU A 131 7.23 -7.28 3.62
C GLU A 131 8.49 -8.09 3.32
N ASP A 132 9.52 -7.45 2.75
CA ASP A 132 10.83 -8.07 2.49
C ASP A 132 11.50 -8.50 3.80
N TYR A 133 11.45 -7.66 4.84
CA TYR A 133 11.97 -7.99 6.16
C TYR A 133 11.23 -9.16 6.83
N LEU A 134 9.90 -9.19 6.73
CA LEU A 134 9.10 -10.31 7.25
C LEU A 134 9.40 -11.62 6.51
N THR A 135 9.59 -11.55 5.19
CA THR A 135 10.04 -12.69 4.38
C THR A 135 11.39 -13.22 4.86
N ALA A 136 12.36 -12.33 5.13
CA ALA A 136 13.65 -12.74 5.66
C ALA A 136 13.55 -13.37 7.08
N LEU A 137 12.63 -12.91 7.92
CA LEU A 137 12.36 -13.53 9.22
C LEU A 137 11.73 -14.93 9.10
N GLU A 138 10.81 -15.14 8.15
CA GLU A 138 10.27 -16.46 7.84
C GLU A 138 11.36 -17.43 7.39
N GLU A 139 12.22 -17.00 6.47
CA GLU A 139 13.36 -17.80 5.98
C GLU A 139 14.31 -18.17 7.13
N LEU A 140 14.61 -17.24 8.02
CA LEU A 140 15.43 -17.49 9.21
C LEU A 140 14.79 -18.51 10.15
N ARG A 141 13.49 -18.40 10.40
CA ARG A 141 12.76 -19.37 11.22
C ARG A 141 12.79 -20.76 10.59
N GLN A 142 12.52 -20.86 9.29
CA GLN A 142 12.53 -22.12 8.57
C GLN A 142 13.93 -22.76 8.54
N ALA A 143 14.99 -21.94 8.40
CA ALA A 143 16.36 -22.41 8.52
C ALA A 143 16.67 -22.95 9.93
N SER A 144 16.16 -22.32 11.00
CA SER A 144 16.30 -22.82 12.37
C SER A 144 15.59 -24.15 12.57
N GLU A 145 14.35 -24.28 12.09
CA GLU A 145 13.58 -25.54 12.18
C GLU A 145 14.28 -26.69 11.43
N ASN A 146 14.87 -26.40 10.26
CA ASN A 146 15.69 -27.36 9.51
C ASN A 146 16.93 -27.81 10.29
N VAL A 147 17.63 -26.89 10.96
CA VAL A 147 18.78 -27.22 11.81
C VAL A 147 18.38 -28.15 12.95
N ASP A 148 17.25 -27.90 13.60
CA ASP A 148 16.76 -28.75 14.69
C ASP A 148 16.33 -30.14 14.18
N ALA A 149 15.71 -30.22 13.00
CA ALA A 149 15.42 -31.49 12.34
C ALA A 149 16.70 -32.30 12.04
N ILE A 150 17.75 -31.65 11.53
CA ILE A 150 19.05 -32.28 11.27
C ILE A 150 19.70 -32.77 12.57
N ARG A 151 19.63 -31.98 13.65
CA ARG A 151 20.13 -32.38 14.97
C ARG A 151 19.40 -33.62 15.50
N LYS A 152 18.07 -33.63 15.41
CA LYS A 152 17.25 -34.78 15.81
C LYS A 152 17.62 -36.03 15.00
N LEU A 153 17.71 -35.90 13.67
CA LEU A 153 18.13 -37.01 12.80
C LEU A 153 19.52 -37.54 13.17
N THR A 154 20.45 -36.66 13.55
CA THR A 154 21.79 -37.04 13.99
C THR A 154 21.76 -37.87 15.28
N VAL A 155 20.89 -37.50 16.22
CA VAL A 155 20.68 -38.28 17.46
C VAL A 155 20.11 -39.65 17.13
N ASP A 156 19.03 -39.70 16.33
CA ASP A 156 18.37 -40.95 15.94
C ASP A 156 19.35 -41.92 15.22
N LEU A 157 20.21 -41.38 14.33
CA LEU A 157 21.24 -42.17 13.65
C LEU A 157 22.30 -42.73 14.61
N ARG A 158 22.72 -41.95 15.62
CA ARG A 158 23.68 -42.42 16.64
C ARG A 158 23.09 -43.53 17.49
N ASP A 159 21.82 -43.39 17.89
CA ASP A 159 21.10 -44.40 18.65
C ASP A 159 20.94 -45.69 17.84
N MET A 160 20.62 -45.57 16.56
CA MET A 160 20.52 -46.71 15.65
C MET A 160 21.87 -47.40 15.45
N ALA A 161 22.95 -46.63 15.28
CA ALA A 161 24.31 -47.17 15.18
C ALA A 161 24.74 -47.90 16.47
N ALA A 162 24.37 -47.37 17.65
CA ALA A 162 24.61 -48.05 18.92
C ALA A 162 23.85 -49.37 19.02
N ARG A 163 22.57 -49.41 18.63
CA ARG A 163 21.77 -50.64 18.61
C ARG A 163 22.33 -51.70 17.66
N VAL A 164 22.80 -51.29 16.47
CA VAL A 164 23.45 -52.19 15.51
C VAL A 164 24.76 -52.74 16.08
N ARG A 165 25.54 -51.91 16.78
CA ARG A 165 26.78 -52.34 17.44
C ARG A 165 26.49 -53.33 18.58
N ASP A 166 25.48 -53.08 19.39
CA ASP A 166 25.05 -54.01 20.44
C ASP A 166 24.57 -55.33 19.87
N LEU A 167 23.80 -55.30 18.78
CA LEU A 167 23.37 -56.50 18.07
C LEU A 167 24.58 -57.29 17.55
N HIS A 168 25.53 -56.62 16.90
CA HIS A 168 26.76 -57.23 16.42
C HIS A 168 27.56 -57.89 17.56
N ASN A 169 27.69 -57.22 18.71
CA ASN A 169 28.37 -57.77 19.88
C ASN A 169 27.64 -58.99 20.44
N ARG A 170 26.30 -58.97 20.52
CA ARG A 170 25.51 -60.13 20.97
C ARG A 170 25.64 -61.34 20.06
N ILE A 171 25.79 -61.12 18.75
CA ILE A 171 25.96 -62.20 17.77
C ILE A 171 27.39 -62.75 17.78
N ASN A 172 28.39 -61.93 18.13
CA ASN A 172 29.81 -62.32 18.14
C ASN A 172 30.32 -62.87 19.49
N VAL A 173 29.56 -62.76 20.58
CA VAL A 173 29.89 -63.43 21.85
C VAL A 173 29.31 -64.84 21.79
N PRO A 174 30.13 -65.91 21.76
CA PRO A 174 29.61 -67.27 21.83
C PRO A 174 28.89 -67.46 23.17
N SER A 175 27.69 -68.03 23.13
CA SER A 175 27.03 -68.53 24.34
C SER A 175 27.95 -69.55 25.00
N MET A 176 28.60 -69.18 26.11
CA MET A 176 29.09 -70.17 27.07
C MET A 176 27.94 -70.65 27.94
#